data_AF-A0A8T6IKP6-F1
#
_entry.id   AF-A0A8T6IKP6-F1
#
_cell.length_a   1.000
_cell.length_b   1.000
_cell.length_c   1.000
_cell.angle_alpha   90.00
_cell.angle_beta   90.00
_cell.angle_gamma   90.00
#
_symmetry.space_group_name_H-M   'P 1'
#
loop_
_entity.id
_entity.type
_entity.pdbx_description
1 polymer ?
#
loop_
_entity_poly.entity_id
_entity_poly.type
_entity_poly.pdbx_seq_one_letter_code
_entity_poly.pdbx_strand_id
1 'polypeptide(L)'
;MEKLRVGIIGCGQIAQIMHLPYLMELPQYEVAAVCDISAKVVNTVAEWYGVSDRYVAYEELLAADDIDIVAILTMDHGDIAEAAAESGKHLFVEKPFCFDPSEGHRVLSAVERNKVKLMVGYMKRYDPGYEYGMARMRAMEDVRLIRVHDFAGDFSVHEPLYTL
;
A
#
# COMPACT_ATOMS: atom_id res chain seq x y z
N MET A 1 -15.23 -6.80 16.79
CA MET A 1 -15.37 -6.37 15.39
C MET A 1 -14.82 -7.49 14.54
N GLU A 2 -15.47 -7.83 13.43
CA GLU A 2 -14.92 -8.79 12.46
C GLU A 2 -13.64 -8.20 11.84
N LYS A 3 -12.63 -9.04 11.61
CA LYS A 3 -11.37 -8.60 11.00
C LYS A 3 -11.57 -8.40 9.51
N LEU A 4 -10.95 -7.36 8.97
CA LEU A 4 -10.91 -7.15 7.52
C LEU A 4 -9.84 -8.08 6.91
N ARG A 5 -10.26 -8.88 5.93
CA ARG A 5 -9.42 -9.88 5.25
C ARG A 5 -8.68 -9.21 4.10
N VAL A 6 -7.35 -9.25 4.18
CA VAL A 6 -6.43 -8.55 3.27
C VAL A 6 -5.74 -9.57 2.36
N GLY A 7 -5.87 -9.36 1.05
CA GLY A 7 -5.07 -10.04 0.04
C GLY A 7 -3.85 -9.20 -0.35
N ILE A 8 -2.66 -9.80 -0.34
CA ILE A 8 -1.41 -9.13 -0.74
C ILE A 8 -1.09 -9.49 -2.18
N ILE A 9 -0.97 -8.49 -3.06
CA ILE A 9 -0.56 -8.66 -4.45
C ILE A 9 0.83 -8.04 -4.61
N GLY A 10 1.84 -8.87 -4.83
CA GLY A 10 3.25 -8.48 -4.82
C GLY A 10 3.87 -8.76 -3.45
N CYS A 11 4.72 -9.78 -3.39
CA CYS A 11 5.40 -10.21 -2.17
C CYS A 11 6.88 -9.78 -2.17
N GLY A 12 7.18 -8.67 -2.85
CA GLY A 12 8.52 -8.11 -2.95
C GLY A 12 9.02 -7.46 -1.65
N GLN A 13 10.12 -6.72 -1.76
CA GLN A 13 10.80 -6.13 -0.60
C GLN A 13 9.85 -5.30 0.27
N ILE A 14 9.10 -4.36 -0.32
CA ILE A 14 8.24 -3.45 0.46
C ILE A 14 7.15 -4.21 1.23
N ALA A 15 6.60 -5.28 0.64
CA ALA A 15 5.64 -6.14 1.31
C ALA A 15 6.25 -6.79 2.55
N GLN A 16 7.43 -7.39 2.40
CA GLN A 16 8.11 -8.14 3.46
C GLN A 16 8.65 -7.24 4.58
N ILE A 17 9.19 -6.07 4.27
CA ILE A 17 9.83 -5.20 5.28
C ILE A 17 8.87 -4.18 5.92
N MET A 18 7.79 -3.78 5.23
CA MET A 18 6.93 -2.66 5.68
C MET A 18 5.44 -2.96 5.75
N HIS A 19 4.88 -3.91 5.02
CA HIS A 19 3.42 -4.12 5.03
C HIS A 19 3.03 -5.34 5.84
N LEU A 20 3.59 -6.49 5.53
CA LEU A 20 3.29 -7.75 6.20
C LEU A 20 3.57 -7.70 7.71
N PRO A 21 4.75 -7.26 8.21
CA PRO A 21 5.00 -7.21 9.65
C PRO A 21 3.95 -6.39 10.41
N TYR A 22 3.62 -5.20 9.90
CA TYR A 22 2.67 -4.31 10.54
C TYR A 22 1.23 -4.83 10.44
N LEU A 23 0.84 -5.43 9.31
CA LEU A 23 -0.48 -6.05 9.18
C LEU A 23 -0.67 -7.20 10.19
N MET A 24 0.39 -7.95 10.51
CA MET A 24 0.33 -8.99 11.55
C MET A 24 0.16 -8.43 12.96
N GLU A 25 0.65 -7.22 13.23
CA GLU A 25 0.52 -6.56 14.53
C GLU A 25 -0.84 -5.90 14.74
N LEU A 26 -1.56 -5.58 13.65
CA LEU A 26 -2.82 -4.86 13.71
C LEU A 26 -4.01 -5.83 13.86
N PRO A 27 -4.68 -5.86 15.04
CA PRO A 27 -5.68 -6.89 15.34
C PRO A 27 -6.97 -6.78 14.51
N GLN A 28 -7.22 -5.63 13.86
CA GLN A 28 -8.36 -5.41 12.97
C GLN A 28 -8.17 -6.02 11.57
N TYR A 29 -6.98 -6.52 11.24
CA TYR A 29 -6.69 -7.11 9.92
C TYR A 29 -6.29 -8.59 10.03
N GLU A 30 -6.54 -9.32 8.96
CA GLU A 30 -6.07 -10.67 8.73
C GLU A 30 -5.44 -10.73 7.34
N VAL A 31 -4.19 -11.19 7.22
CA VAL A 31 -3.60 -11.50 5.92
C VAL A 31 -4.14 -12.84 5.46
N ALA A 32 -5.20 -12.80 4.65
CA ALA A 32 -5.95 -13.97 4.23
C ALA A 32 -5.31 -14.68 3.04
N ALA A 33 -4.72 -13.90 2.11
CA ALA A 33 -4.12 -14.42 0.89
C ALA A 33 -2.84 -13.66 0.52
N VAL A 34 -1.92 -14.35 -0.13
CA VAL A 34 -0.72 -13.75 -0.74
C VAL A 34 -0.60 -14.16 -2.21
N CYS A 35 -0.14 -13.23 -3.05
CA CYS A 35 0.02 -13.41 -4.47
C CYS A 35 1.35 -12.84 -4.95
N ASP A 36 2.10 -13.62 -5.72
CA ASP A 36 3.29 -13.15 -6.43
C ASP A 36 3.52 -13.97 -7.70
N ILE A 37 3.99 -13.34 -8.77
CA ILE A 37 4.31 -14.02 -10.03
C ILE A 37 5.36 -15.12 -9.84
N SER A 38 6.17 -15.05 -8.78
CA SER A 38 7.13 -16.07 -8.40
C SER A 38 6.52 -17.05 -7.40
N ALA A 39 6.25 -18.28 -7.86
CA ALA A 39 5.84 -19.39 -7.02
C ALA A 39 6.79 -19.64 -5.82
N LYS A 40 8.08 -19.36 -6.00
CA LYS A 40 9.06 -19.46 -4.90
C LYS A 40 8.78 -18.41 -3.83
N VAL A 41 8.63 -17.14 -4.23
CA VAL A 41 8.42 -16.02 -3.31
C VAL A 41 7.09 -16.20 -2.57
N VAL A 42 5.99 -16.50 -3.27
CA VAL A 42 4.68 -16.66 -2.63
C VAL A 42 4.69 -17.78 -1.59
N ASN A 43 5.34 -18.93 -1.88
CA ASN A 43 5.43 -20.03 -0.93
C ASN A 43 6.27 -19.67 0.30
N THR A 44 7.43 -19.03 0.11
CA THR A 44 8.29 -18.61 1.21
C THR A 44 7.59 -17.60 2.12
N VAL A 45 6.96 -16.57 1.56
CA VAL A 45 6.26 -15.55 2.34
C VAL A 45 5.04 -16.13 3.03
N ALA A 46 4.25 -16.96 2.35
CA ALA A 46 3.11 -17.65 2.94
C ALA A 46 3.51 -18.50 4.16
N GLU A 47 4.64 -19.21 4.09
CA GLU A 47 5.16 -20.02 5.19
C GLU A 47 5.60 -19.16 6.38
N TRP A 48 6.28 -18.04 6.14
CA TRP A 48 6.73 -17.12 7.21
C TRP A 48 5.57 -16.52 8.00
N TYR A 49 4.47 -16.21 7.32
CA TYR A 49 3.32 -15.53 7.91
C TYR A 49 2.13 -16.45 8.20
N GLY A 50 2.22 -17.74 7.89
CA GLY A 50 1.16 -18.72 8.14
C GLY A 50 -0.08 -18.57 7.25
N VAL A 51 0.09 -18.02 6.05
CA VAL A 51 -1.01 -17.78 5.09
C VAL A 51 -1.22 -19.01 4.23
N SER A 52 -2.44 -19.52 4.18
CA SER A 52 -2.76 -20.75 3.44
C SER A 52 -3.07 -20.48 1.97
N ASP A 53 -3.78 -19.39 1.67
CA ASP A 53 -4.19 -19.07 0.31
C ASP A 53 -3.06 -18.36 -0.44
N ARG A 54 -2.62 -19.01 -1.52
CA ARG A 54 -1.43 -18.64 -2.30
C ARG A 54 -1.80 -18.61 -3.76
N TYR A 55 -1.47 -17.50 -4.41
CA TYR A 55 -1.78 -17.30 -5.84
C TYR A 55 -0.53 -16.90 -6.61
N VAL A 56 -0.46 -17.29 -7.87
CA VAL A 56 0.59 -16.85 -8.81
C VAL A 56 0.06 -15.95 -9.91
N ALA A 57 -1.26 -15.77 -9.96
CA ALA A 57 -1.96 -14.82 -10.79
C ALA A 57 -2.91 -14.00 -9.90
N TYR A 58 -2.88 -12.67 -10.02
CA TYR A 58 -3.66 -11.81 -9.13
C TYR A 58 -5.16 -11.94 -9.40
N GLU A 59 -5.55 -12.29 -10.63
CA GLU A 59 -6.92 -12.53 -11.03
C GLU A 59 -7.58 -13.65 -10.20
N GLU A 60 -6.81 -14.68 -9.84
CA GLU A 60 -7.28 -15.78 -8.98
C GLU A 60 -7.54 -15.30 -7.55
N LEU A 61 -6.66 -14.43 -7.02
CA LEU A 61 -6.88 -13.80 -5.71
C LEU A 61 -8.10 -12.87 -5.74
N LEU A 62 -8.28 -12.11 -6.82
CA LEU A 62 -9.41 -11.19 -6.97
C LEU A 62 -10.76 -11.93 -7.03
N ALA A 63 -10.78 -13.15 -7.57
CA ALA A 63 -11.96 -14.01 -7.63
C ALA A 63 -12.35 -14.65 -6.27
N ALA A 64 -11.51 -14.55 -5.23
CA ALA A 64 -11.83 -15.08 -3.91
C ALA A 64 -12.92 -14.23 -3.23
N ASP A 65 -14.01 -14.87 -2.81
CA ASP A 65 -15.18 -14.17 -2.22
C ASP A 65 -14.93 -13.66 -0.78
N ASP A 66 -13.86 -14.13 -0.14
CA ASP A 66 -13.53 -13.89 1.27
C ASP A 66 -12.39 -12.87 1.45
N ILE A 67 -12.16 -12.00 0.47
CA ILE A 67 -11.19 -10.90 0.58
C ILE A 67 -11.93 -9.57 0.57
N ASP A 68 -11.68 -8.72 1.57
CA ASP A 68 -12.29 -7.39 1.68
C ASP A 68 -11.43 -6.31 0.99
N ILE A 69 -10.12 -6.40 1.21
CA ILE A 69 -9.14 -5.39 0.80
C ILE A 69 -8.00 -6.09 0.05
N VAL A 70 -7.50 -5.46 -1.01
CA VAL A 70 -6.21 -5.83 -1.61
C VAL A 70 -5.16 -4.75 -1.38
N ALA A 71 -3.97 -5.18 -0.94
CA ALA A 71 -2.78 -4.36 -0.92
C ALA A 71 -1.94 -4.67 -2.17
N ILE A 72 -1.87 -3.71 -3.09
CA ILE A 72 -1.14 -3.82 -4.35
C ILE A 72 0.25 -3.22 -4.14
N LEU A 73 1.24 -4.10 -4.07
CA LEU A 73 2.63 -3.85 -3.67
C LEU A 73 3.62 -4.31 -4.76
N THR A 74 3.17 -4.37 -6.00
CA THR A 74 3.94 -4.71 -7.20
C THR A 74 4.78 -3.53 -7.70
N MET A 75 5.39 -3.65 -8.88
CA MET A 75 6.05 -2.52 -9.55
C MET A 75 5.06 -1.70 -10.40
N ASP A 76 4.16 -2.40 -11.09
CA ASP A 76 3.10 -1.82 -11.92
C ASP A 76 1.75 -2.01 -11.22
N HIS A 77 0.98 -0.94 -11.09
CA HIS A 77 -0.23 -0.92 -10.25
C HIS A 77 -1.53 -0.71 -11.02
N GLY A 78 -1.52 0.03 -12.14
CA GLY A 78 -2.72 0.57 -12.79
C GLY A 78 -3.77 -0.49 -13.12
N ASP A 79 -3.39 -1.47 -13.94
CA ASP A 79 -4.32 -2.52 -14.39
C ASP A 79 -4.77 -3.43 -13.25
N ILE A 80 -3.88 -3.74 -12.30
CA ILE A 80 -4.22 -4.53 -11.10
C ILE A 80 -5.23 -3.78 -10.23
N ALA A 81 -5.04 -2.47 -10.06
CA ALA A 81 -5.94 -1.62 -9.28
C ALA A 81 -7.30 -1.45 -9.97
N GLU A 82 -7.33 -1.32 -11.29
CA GLU A 82 -8.58 -1.31 -12.06
C GLU A 82 -9.33 -2.65 -11.85
N ALA A 83 -8.67 -3.78 -12.09
CA ALA A 83 -9.26 -5.11 -11.92
C ALA A 83 -9.74 -5.37 -10.48
N ALA A 84 -8.99 -4.92 -9.47
CA ALA A 84 -9.39 -5.05 -8.08
C ALA A 84 -10.64 -4.25 -7.74
N ALA A 85 -10.72 -3.00 -8.24
CA ALA A 85 -11.89 -2.17 -8.06
C ALA A 85 -13.12 -2.74 -8.79
N GLU A 86 -12.94 -3.30 -9.99
CA GLU A 86 -13.99 -4.00 -10.73
C GLU A 86 -14.49 -5.25 -10.02
N SER A 87 -13.62 -5.89 -9.25
CA SER A 87 -13.96 -7.07 -8.44
C SER A 87 -14.64 -6.69 -7.11
N GLY A 88 -14.95 -5.41 -6.89
CA GLY A 88 -15.62 -4.92 -5.69
C GLY A 88 -14.75 -4.90 -4.43
N LYS A 89 -13.43 -5.07 -4.58
CA LYS A 89 -12.47 -5.07 -3.46
C LYS A 89 -12.03 -3.66 -3.12
N HIS A 90 -11.84 -3.37 -1.84
CA HIS A 90 -11.17 -2.14 -1.41
C HIS A 90 -9.67 -2.20 -1.71
N LEU A 91 -9.06 -1.03 -1.92
CA LEU A 91 -7.70 -0.94 -2.44
C LEU A 91 -6.80 -0.14 -1.52
N PHE A 92 -5.65 -0.73 -1.21
CA PHE A 92 -4.44 -0.02 -0.84
C PHE A 92 -3.43 -0.20 -1.98
N VAL A 93 -2.90 0.88 -2.54
CA VAL A 93 -1.96 0.84 -3.67
C VAL A 93 -0.66 1.51 -3.25
N GLU A 94 0.46 0.82 -3.34
CA GLU A 94 1.77 1.46 -3.08
C GLU A 94 2.05 2.60 -4.06
N LYS A 95 2.94 3.52 -3.66
CA LYS A 95 3.37 4.60 -4.54
C LYS A 95 4.48 4.11 -5.50
N PRO A 96 4.55 4.64 -6.74
CA PRO A 96 3.65 5.64 -7.35
C PRO A 96 2.28 5.04 -7.71
N PHE A 97 1.21 5.83 -7.67
CA PHE A 97 -0.17 5.31 -7.87
C PHE A 97 -0.34 4.53 -9.19
N CYS A 98 0.14 5.08 -10.29
CA CYS A 98 0.07 4.50 -11.63
C CYS A 98 1.18 5.10 -12.51
N PHE A 99 1.39 4.53 -13.70
CA PHE A 99 2.47 4.97 -14.58
C PHE A 99 2.19 6.35 -15.20
N ASP A 100 0.94 6.58 -15.58
CA ASP A 100 0.49 7.85 -16.15
C ASP A 100 -0.93 8.23 -15.71
N PRO A 101 -1.34 9.50 -15.87
CA PRO A 101 -2.65 9.96 -15.41
C PRO A 101 -3.84 9.22 -16.03
N SER A 102 -3.74 8.71 -17.27
CA SER A 102 -4.85 8.01 -17.93
C SER A 102 -5.22 6.72 -17.20
N GLU A 103 -4.24 5.96 -16.71
CA GLU A 103 -4.47 4.79 -15.86
C GLU A 103 -5.19 5.19 -14.57
N GLY A 104 -4.73 6.27 -13.92
CA GLY A 104 -5.36 6.78 -12.71
C GLY A 104 -6.83 7.13 -12.90
N HIS A 105 -7.20 7.70 -14.04
CA HIS A 105 -8.60 7.99 -14.36
C HIS A 105 -9.44 6.72 -14.56
N ARG A 106 -8.89 5.67 -15.17
CA ARG A 106 -9.58 4.37 -15.30
C ARG A 106 -9.84 3.75 -13.93
N VAL A 107 -8.80 3.69 -13.09
CA VAL A 107 -8.91 3.16 -11.72
C VAL A 107 -9.94 3.95 -10.92
N LEU A 108 -9.91 5.29 -10.94
CA LEU A 108 -10.89 6.12 -10.22
C LEU A 108 -12.32 5.87 -10.73
N SER A 109 -12.51 5.74 -12.04
CA SER A 109 -13.82 5.43 -12.62
C SER A 109 -14.35 4.07 -12.15
N ALA A 110 -13.48 3.06 -12.05
CA ALA A 110 -13.83 1.74 -11.50
C ALA A 110 -14.16 1.82 -10.01
N VAL A 111 -13.38 2.57 -9.24
CA VAL A 111 -13.60 2.79 -7.79
C VAL A 111 -14.96 3.43 -7.52
N GLU A 112 -15.30 4.49 -8.26
CA GLU A 112 -16.57 5.19 -8.11
C GLU A 112 -17.78 4.33 -8.50
N ARG A 113 -17.69 3.63 -9.64
CA ARG A 113 -18.74 2.74 -10.13
C ARG A 113 -19.05 1.59 -9.17
N ASN A 114 -18.01 0.96 -8.64
CA ASN A 114 -18.13 -0.19 -7.74
C ASN A 114 -18.24 0.22 -6.26
N LYS A 115 -18.19 1.53 -5.96
CA LYS A 115 -18.34 2.11 -4.61
C LYS A 115 -17.34 1.57 -3.59
N VAL A 116 -16.14 1.25 -4.05
CA VAL A 116 -15.04 0.77 -3.21
C VAL A 116 -14.21 1.94 -2.68
N LYS A 117 -13.33 1.67 -1.72
CA LYS A 117 -12.37 2.65 -1.20
C LYS A 117 -11.01 2.44 -1.86
N LEU A 118 -10.31 3.54 -2.12
CA LEU A 118 -8.94 3.53 -2.63
C LEU A 118 -8.07 4.44 -1.76
N MET A 119 -6.95 3.90 -1.30
CA MET A 119 -5.87 4.64 -0.64
C MET A 119 -4.55 4.40 -1.36
N VAL A 120 -3.78 5.47 -1.58
CA VAL A 120 -2.42 5.38 -2.11
C VAL A 120 -1.42 5.51 -0.96
N GLY A 121 -0.38 4.68 -0.96
CA GLY A 121 0.68 4.54 0.04
C GLY A 121 1.64 5.72 0.18
N TYR A 122 1.14 6.96 0.18
CA TYR A 122 1.95 8.15 0.50
C TYR A 122 2.17 8.28 2.01
N MET A 123 2.87 7.31 2.60
CA MET A 123 3.07 7.16 4.05
C MET A 123 3.65 8.41 4.73
N LYS A 124 4.51 9.18 4.05
CA LYS A 124 5.07 10.43 4.57
C LYS A 124 4.03 11.49 4.92
N ARG A 125 2.80 11.40 4.39
CA ARG A 125 1.71 12.30 4.80
C ARG A 125 1.26 12.11 6.26
N TYR A 126 1.60 10.97 6.85
CA TYR A 126 1.28 10.58 8.24
C TYR A 126 2.51 10.62 9.16
N ASP A 127 3.66 11.07 8.64
CA ASP A 127 4.88 11.25 9.43
C ASP A 127 4.70 12.48 10.34
N PRO A 128 4.92 12.38 11.67
CA PRO A 128 4.72 13.50 12.58
C PRO A 128 5.54 14.75 12.21
N GLY A 129 6.74 14.56 11.65
CA GLY A 129 7.57 15.67 11.16
C GLY A 129 6.95 16.36 9.95
N TYR A 130 6.35 15.59 9.03
CA TYR A 130 5.58 16.14 7.91
C TYR A 130 4.34 16.90 8.39
N GLU A 131 3.54 16.34 9.29
CA GLU A 131 2.35 17.01 9.83
C GLU A 131 2.71 18.33 10.53
N TYR A 132 3.76 18.32 11.34
CA TYR A 132 4.32 19.50 12.01
C TYR A 132 4.79 20.58 11.02
N GLY A 133 5.50 20.17 9.97
CA GLY A 133 5.96 21.07 8.91
C GLY A 133 4.80 21.67 8.13
N MET A 134 3.81 20.84 7.77
CA MET A 134 2.60 21.27 7.05
C MET A 134 1.76 22.26 7.86
N ALA A 135 1.63 22.05 9.18
CA ALA A 135 0.91 22.98 10.05
C ALA A 135 1.55 24.38 10.03
N ARG A 136 2.88 24.47 10.06
CA ARG A 136 3.60 25.74 9.93
C ARG A 136 3.45 26.36 8.57
N MET A 137 3.61 25.57 7.51
CA MET A 137 3.51 26.06 6.14
C MET A 137 2.13 26.64 5.85
N ARG A 138 1.05 26.02 6.36
CA ARG A 138 -0.33 26.55 6.23
C ARG A 138 -0.57 27.87 6.96
N ALA A 139 0.21 28.18 7.98
CA ALA A 139 0.12 29.45 8.71
C ALA A 139 0.96 30.58 8.06
N MET A 140 1.72 30.29 7.01
CA MET A 140 2.47 31.29 6.26
C MET A 140 1.57 31.96 5.23
N GLU A 141 1.53 33.30 5.22
CA GLU A 141 0.68 34.07 4.29
C GLU A 141 1.29 34.19 2.89
N ASP A 142 2.59 33.87 2.72
CA ASP A 142 3.33 34.21 1.51
C ASP A 142 4.52 33.27 1.21
N VAL A 143 4.23 31.99 0.95
CA VAL A 143 5.27 31.01 0.63
C VAL A 143 5.91 31.31 -0.73
N ARG A 144 7.17 31.77 -0.73
CA ARG A 144 7.93 32.13 -1.95
C ARG A 144 8.75 30.99 -2.54
N LEU A 145 9.25 30.07 -1.71
CA LEU A 145 10.10 28.96 -2.13
C LEU A 145 9.87 27.77 -1.21
N ILE A 146 9.65 26.60 -1.79
CA ILE A 146 9.71 25.31 -1.11
C ILE A 146 10.88 24.55 -1.69
N ARG A 147 11.79 24.08 -0.84
CA ARG A 147 12.89 23.21 -1.23
C ARG A 147 12.76 21.91 -0.44
N VAL A 148 12.64 20.81 -1.18
CA VAL A 148 12.56 19.47 -0.60
C VAL A 148 13.87 18.75 -0.93
N HIS A 149 14.51 18.21 0.09
CA HIS A 149 15.66 17.33 -0.06
C HIS A 149 15.26 15.96 0.44
N ASP A 150 15.40 14.95 -0.41
CA ASP A 150 15.30 13.55 -0.01
C ASP A 150 16.73 13.03 0.18
N PHE A 151 17.11 12.81 1.43
CA PHE A 151 18.40 12.24 1.78
C PHE A 151 18.18 10.76 2.06
N ALA A 152 18.60 9.91 1.13
CA ALA A 152 18.70 8.47 1.34
C ALA A 152 20.13 8.13 1.79
N GLY A 153 20.30 7.46 2.93
CA GLY A 153 21.62 7.07 3.43
C GLY A 153 21.68 6.85 4.93
N ASP A 154 22.90 6.80 5.46
CA ASP A 154 23.14 6.69 6.90
C ASP A 154 22.76 8.01 7.61
N PHE A 155 21.76 7.93 8.49
CA PHE A 155 21.29 9.06 9.29
C PHE A 155 22.11 9.27 10.58
N SER A 156 23.20 8.53 10.78
CA SER A 156 24.11 8.67 11.92
C SER A 156 24.73 10.08 12.07
N VAL A 157 24.67 10.90 11.01
CA VAL A 157 25.22 12.26 10.97
C VAL A 157 24.25 13.35 11.45
N HIS A 158 23.00 13.00 11.77
CA HIS A 158 22.01 13.96 12.25
C HIS A 158 21.70 13.76 13.73
N GLU A 159 21.61 14.86 14.49
CA GLU A 159 21.10 14.81 15.86
C GLU A 159 19.69 14.17 15.87
N PRO A 160 19.33 13.39 16.91
CA PRO A 160 18.05 12.71 16.96
C PRO A 160 16.90 13.70 16.82
N LEU A 161 16.16 13.61 15.72
CA LEU A 161 14.97 14.43 15.47
C LEU A 161 13.77 13.98 16.33
N TYR A 162 13.81 12.75 16.83
CA TYR A 162 12.77 12.16 17.66
C TYR A 162 13.34 11.80 19.04
N THR A 163 12.78 12.35 20.10
CA THR A 163 12.91 11.78 21.45
C THR A 163 11.87 10.67 21.57
N LEU A 164 12.33 9.43 21.66
CA LEU A 164 11.49 8.28 22.01
C LEU A 164 10.91 8.43 23.42
#